data_AF-A0A178EJB6-F1
#
_entry.id   AF-A0A178EJB6-F1
#
_cell.length_a   1.000
_cell.length_b   1.000
_cell.length_c   1.000
_cell.angle_alpha   90.00
_cell.angle_beta   90.00
_cell.angle_gamma   90.00
#
_symmetry.space_group_name_H-M   'P 1'
#
loop_
_entity.id
_entity.type
_entity.pdbx_description
1 polymer ?
#
loop_
_entity_poly.entity_id
_entity_poly.type
_entity_poly.pdbx_seq_one_letter_code
_entity_poly.pdbx_strand_id
1 'polypeptide(L)'
;MVSQIIATIFRSGLNDQFDPAHAQITESEYLASYSWHESDIPTVSVPGFPPLWSPPAGRPLQLEPDSGRVYIDQNAARIPDAPFEPVFSALAIQNPDYDMGSVDVIMDRSNITKLLRFLYGTSSESFQIRAEIVDGKTALFTRMENETTTVIQGFQGYGRNFEKAFTKSAAGTSGYYRITSFRFGGLQCMVRHEIDGYIGDKPGRIAVQKQAKTTENLSQLVENLQLVDSCFSSTYTSTVSVKREGQEVDGFPIIEIRTRATGRILDMNETTAQLWISQTPHLVTAYHKHGLFNEVQVQDMTEYVSNWERSNQKVLCSLANLLNRIIEVVKSSANQVALIRYEGGIKLEVIAGEQKKIPSEGVDPNCQGRKQGSKDNHLMAKTGDEYKVSKHLESENI
;
A
#
# COMPACT_ATOMS: atom_id res chain seq x y z
N MET A 1 1.48 -9.29 30.86
CA MET A 1 1.12 -7.89 31.17
C MET A 1 -0.33 -7.69 30.76
N VAL A 2 -1.12 -6.99 31.58
CA VAL A 2 -2.52 -6.69 31.25
C VAL A 2 -2.51 -5.55 30.23
N SER A 3 -3.04 -5.78 29.03
CA SER A 3 -3.13 -4.75 27.99
C SER A 3 -4.02 -3.61 28.49
N GLN A 4 -3.46 -2.41 28.64
CA GLN A 4 -4.17 -1.25 29.20
C GLN A 4 -5.04 -0.59 28.13
N ILE A 5 -6.34 -0.47 28.38
CA ILE A 5 -7.23 0.37 27.55
C ILE A 5 -6.87 1.83 27.82
N ILE A 6 -6.37 2.54 26.80
CA ILE A 6 -5.98 3.96 26.90
C ILE A 6 -7.08 4.90 26.42
N ALA A 7 -8.02 4.42 25.60
CA ALA A 7 -9.25 5.15 25.30
C ALA A 7 -10.40 4.21 24.94
N THR A 8 -11.62 4.68 25.16
CA THR A 8 -12.84 4.09 24.62
C THR A 8 -13.56 5.17 23.80
N ILE A 9 -13.80 4.90 22.52
CA ILE A 9 -14.43 5.84 21.60
C ILE A 9 -15.84 5.33 21.28
N PHE A 10 -16.85 6.10 21.67
CA PHE A 10 -18.25 5.80 21.40
C PHE A 10 -18.71 6.49 20.11
N ARG A 11 -19.53 5.81 19.31
CA ARG A 11 -20.09 6.39 18.07
C ARG A 11 -20.89 7.67 18.31
N SER A 12 -21.65 7.72 19.39
CA SER A 12 -22.43 8.90 19.79
C SER A 12 -21.55 10.12 20.07
N GLY A 13 -20.30 9.93 20.45
CA GLY A 13 -19.33 10.98 20.75
C GLY A 13 -18.50 11.45 19.55
N LEU A 14 -18.86 11.04 18.32
CA LEU A 14 -18.17 11.44 17.08
C LEU A 14 -18.93 12.48 16.25
N ASN A 15 -20.18 12.78 16.61
CA ASN A 15 -21.02 13.72 15.86
C ASN A 15 -20.56 15.19 16.02
N ASP A 16 -20.70 15.95 14.94
CA ASP A 16 -20.82 17.42 14.87
C ASP A 16 -19.58 18.28 15.21
N GLN A 17 -18.36 17.74 15.16
CA GLN A 17 -17.13 18.52 15.41
C GLN A 17 -16.23 18.73 14.19
N PHE A 18 -16.51 18.07 13.07
CA PHE A 18 -15.65 18.11 11.89
C PHE A 18 -16.34 18.88 10.76
N ASP A 19 -15.67 19.91 10.22
CA ASP A 19 -16.16 20.70 9.10
C ASP A 19 -16.45 19.78 7.89
N PRO A 20 -17.69 19.76 7.35
CA PRO A 20 -18.04 18.98 6.17
C PRO A 20 -17.14 19.25 4.94
N ALA A 21 -16.55 20.44 4.83
CA ALA A 21 -15.60 20.75 3.76
C ALA A 21 -14.35 19.86 3.82
N HIS A 22 -13.94 19.44 5.02
CA HIS A 22 -12.80 18.55 5.22
C HIS A 22 -13.18 17.07 5.20
N ALA A 23 -14.46 16.72 5.11
CA ALA A 23 -14.95 15.33 5.04
C ALA A 23 -15.22 14.87 3.59
N GLN A 24 -14.52 15.48 2.62
CA GLN A 24 -14.50 15.08 1.22
C GLN A 24 -13.10 14.57 0.87
N ILE A 25 -13.03 13.65 -0.09
CA ILE A 25 -11.74 13.29 -0.69
C ILE A 25 -11.38 14.37 -1.72
N THR A 26 -10.24 15.01 -1.53
CA THR A 26 -9.69 16.01 -2.47
C THR A 26 -8.23 15.70 -2.79
N GLU A 27 -7.69 16.35 -3.82
CA GLU A 27 -6.26 16.23 -4.18
C GLU A 27 -5.81 14.77 -4.38
N SER A 28 -6.66 13.95 -5.03
CA SER A 28 -6.35 12.54 -5.28
C SER A 28 -5.29 12.39 -6.36
N GLU A 29 -4.25 11.60 -6.07
CA GLU A 29 -3.09 11.38 -6.93
C GLU A 29 -2.64 9.91 -6.90
N TYR A 30 -2.26 9.37 -8.06
CA TYR A 30 -1.53 8.10 -8.16
C TYR A 30 -0.07 8.27 -7.74
N LEU A 31 0.40 7.43 -6.81
CA LEU A 31 1.81 7.47 -6.40
C LEU A 31 2.65 6.34 -7.01
N ALA A 32 2.17 5.11 -6.88
CA ALA A 32 2.87 3.91 -7.33
C ALA A 32 1.92 2.70 -7.38
N SER A 33 2.37 1.60 -7.97
CA SER A 33 1.68 0.31 -7.94
C SER A 33 2.64 -0.87 -7.92
N TYR A 34 2.14 -2.01 -7.49
CA TYR A 34 2.89 -3.25 -7.54
C TYR A 34 1.98 -4.46 -7.73
N SER A 35 2.55 -5.57 -8.23
CA SER A 35 1.87 -6.87 -8.29
C SER A 35 2.72 -7.92 -7.60
N TRP A 36 2.08 -8.81 -6.86
CA TRP A 36 2.78 -9.96 -6.28
C TRP A 36 3.08 -11.03 -7.33
N HIS A 37 4.22 -11.68 -7.22
CA HIS A 37 4.50 -12.94 -7.93
C HIS A 37 4.12 -14.14 -7.08
N GLU A 38 3.63 -15.20 -7.69
CA GLU A 38 3.52 -16.52 -7.07
C GLU A 38 4.92 -17.17 -7.03
N SER A 39 5.63 -16.93 -5.92
CA SER A 39 7.02 -17.34 -5.69
C SER A 39 7.22 -17.62 -4.19
N ASP A 40 8.15 -18.52 -3.86
CA ASP A 40 8.54 -18.83 -2.48
C ASP A 40 9.23 -17.63 -1.80
N ILE A 41 9.96 -16.83 -2.60
CA ILE A 41 10.56 -15.57 -2.16
C ILE A 41 9.51 -14.47 -2.36
N PRO A 42 9.17 -13.68 -1.33
CA PRO A 42 8.30 -12.52 -1.47
C PRO A 42 8.84 -11.61 -2.58
N THR A 43 8.13 -11.56 -3.70
CA THR A 43 8.60 -10.86 -4.91
C THR A 43 7.48 -10.02 -5.49
N VAL A 44 7.78 -8.76 -5.80
CA VAL A 44 6.84 -7.84 -6.45
C VAL A 44 7.40 -7.28 -7.75
N SER A 45 6.53 -7.02 -8.72
CA SER A 45 6.82 -6.15 -9.87
C SER A 45 6.48 -4.71 -9.54
N VAL A 46 7.34 -3.78 -9.95
CA VAL A 46 7.12 -2.34 -9.84
C VAL A 46 7.49 -1.66 -11.18
N PRO A 47 6.54 -0.96 -11.85
CA PRO A 47 5.11 -0.89 -11.53
C PRO A 47 4.42 -2.26 -11.56
N GLY A 48 3.18 -2.35 -11.05
CA GLY A 48 2.43 -3.60 -11.14
C GLY A 48 1.95 -3.94 -12.57
N PHE A 49 1.35 -5.13 -12.72
CA PHE A 49 0.57 -5.54 -13.89
C PHE A 49 -0.91 -5.72 -13.49
N PRO A 50 -1.77 -4.73 -13.73
CA PRO A 50 -3.18 -4.87 -13.43
C PRO A 50 -3.85 -5.83 -14.43
N PRO A 51 -4.85 -6.62 -14.02
CA PRO A 51 -5.58 -7.49 -14.94
C PRO A 51 -6.33 -6.68 -16.03
N LEU A 52 -6.17 -7.05 -17.30
CA LEU A 52 -6.93 -6.44 -18.40
C LEU A 52 -8.36 -7.02 -18.44
N TRP A 53 -9.37 -6.16 -18.33
CA TRP A 53 -10.77 -6.52 -18.58
C TRP A 53 -10.92 -7.07 -20.00
N SER A 54 -11.31 -8.35 -20.11
CA SER A 54 -11.36 -9.09 -21.36
C SER A 54 -12.49 -10.15 -21.31
N PRO A 55 -13.77 -9.72 -21.31
CA PRO A 55 -14.91 -10.63 -21.23
C PRO A 55 -14.92 -11.61 -22.42
N PRO A 56 -15.25 -12.89 -22.20
CA PRO A 56 -15.32 -13.88 -23.28
C PRO A 56 -16.49 -13.60 -24.23
N ALA A 57 -16.32 -13.94 -25.52
CA ALA A 57 -17.31 -13.65 -26.56
C ALA A 57 -18.59 -14.49 -26.46
N GLY A 58 -18.51 -15.71 -25.93
CA GLY A 58 -19.65 -16.62 -25.76
C GLY A 58 -20.36 -16.39 -24.43
N ARG A 59 -21.62 -15.91 -24.48
CA ARG A 59 -22.51 -15.80 -23.32
C ARG A 59 -23.81 -16.56 -23.59
N PRO A 60 -24.42 -17.19 -22.56
CA PRO A 60 -24.04 -17.20 -21.14
C PRO A 60 -22.80 -18.06 -20.86
N LEU A 61 -22.08 -17.76 -19.77
CA LEU A 61 -20.88 -18.50 -19.32
C LEU A 61 -21.18 -19.24 -18.02
N GLN A 62 -21.03 -20.56 -18.01
CA GLN A 62 -21.10 -21.37 -16.80
C GLN A 62 -19.72 -21.41 -16.15
N LEU A 63 -19.64 -21.04 -14.88
CA LEU A 63 -18.43 -21.12 -14.07
C LEU A 63 -18.61 -22.10 -12.91
N GLU A 64 -17.51 -22.75 -12.54
CA GLU A 64 -17.44 -23.54 -11.32
C GLU A 64 -17.38 -22.64 -10.08
N PRO A 65 -17.89 -23.08 -8.93
CA PRO A 65 -17.71 -22.38 -7.67
C PRO A 65 -16.24 -22.11 -7.34
N ASP A 66 -16.01 -21.00 -6.64
CA ASP A 66 -14.69 -20.69 -6.10
C ASP A 66 -14.22 -21.81 -5.17
N SER A 67 -12.94 -22.17 -5.27
CA SER A 67 -12.32 -23.23 -4.47
C SER A 67 -10.84 -22.95 -4.23
N GLY A 68 -10.26 -23.69 -3.28
CA GLY A 68 -8.82 -23.64 -2.98
C GLY A 68 -8.43 -22.55 -1.99
N ARG A 69 -7.12 -22.30 -1.91
CA ARG A 69 -6.55 -21.31 -0.99
C ARG A 69 -6.80 -19.90 -1.50
N VAL A 70 -7.19 -19.00 -0.59
CA VAL A 70 -7.45 -17.59 -0.88
C VAL A 70 -6.73 -16.72 0.14
N TYR A 71 -6.24 -15.58 -0.32
CA TYR A 71 -5.67 -14.56 0.57
C TYR A 71 -6.81 -13.73 1.16
N ILE A 72 -6.79 -13.58 2.49
CA ILE A 72 -7.60 -12.59 3.21
C ILE A 72 -6.82 -11.27 3.26
N ASP A 73 -5.52 -11.36 3.52
CA ASP A 73 -4.54 -10.28 3.42
C ASP A 73 -3.26 -10.85 2.78
N GLN A 74 -3.06 -10.59 1.50
CA GLN A 74 -1.92 -11.13 0.76
C GLN A 74 -0.59 -10.53 1.27
N ASN A 75 -0.58 -9.25 1.63
CA ASN A 75 0.63 -8.57 2.05
C ASN A 75 1.11 -9.10 3.41
N ALA A 76 0.19 -9.23 4.37
CA ALA A 76 0.51 -9.84 5.67
C ALA A 76 0.77 -11.35 5.58
N ALA A 77 0.20 -12.05 4.58
CA ALA A 77 0.52 -13.46 4.35
C ALA A 77 1.95 -13.68 3.82
N ARG A 78 2.45 -12.75 2.99
CA ARG A 78 3.78 -12.85 2.37
C ARG A 78 4.87 -12.22 3.24
N ILE A 79 4.59 -11.10 3.91
CA ILE A 79 5.52 -10.39 4.79
C ILE A 79 4.81 -10.02 6.10
N PRO A 80 4.66 -10.96 7.05
CA PRO A 80 3.87 -10.74 8.27
C PRO A 80 4.39 -9.62 9.16
N ASP A 81 5.71 -9.41 9.21
CA ASP A 81 6.33 -8.40 10.07
C ASP A 81 6.39 -7.00 9.44
N ALA A 82 6.25 -6.89 8.11
CA ALA A 82 6.28 -5.62 7.39
C ALA A 82 5.31 -5.60 6.19
N PRO A 83 3.98 -5.67 6.41
CA PRO A 83 3.00 -5.73 5.31
C PRO A 83 3.03 -4.51 4.39
N PHE A 84 3.57 -3.36 4.82
CA PHE A 84 3.71 -2.14 4.02
C PHE A 84 5.05 -2.03 3.29
N GLU A 85 5.99 -2.95 3.47
CA GLU A 85 7.29 -2.92 2.77
C GLU A 85 7.16 -2.79 1.24
N PRO A 86 6.19 -3.47 0.56
CA PRO A 86 5.95 -3.27 -0.87
C PRO A 86 5.52 -1.85 -1.24
N VAL A 87 4.81 -1.14 -0.34
CA VAL A 87 4.38 0.25 -0.58
C VAL A 87 5.59 1.17 -0.67
N PHE A 88 6.49 1.09 0.32
CA PHE A 88 7.70 1.90 0.34
C PHE A 88 8.65 1.53 -0.80
N SER A 89 8.78 0.24 -1.10
CA SER A 89 9.60 -0.24 -2.22
C SER A 89 9.09 0.26 -3.57
N ALA A 90 7.77 0.22 -3.79
CA ALA A 90 7.17 0.71 -5.02
C ALA A 90 7.33 2.23 -5.17
N LEU A 91 7.13 2.97 -4.08
CA LEU A 91 7.27 4.43 -4.06
C LEU A 91 8.71 4.86 -4.33
N ALA A 92 9.70 4.24 -3.67
CA ALA A 92 11.12 4.55 -3.90
C ALA A 92 11.59 4.32 -5.34
N ILE A 93 10.86 3.51 -6.12
CA ILE A 93 11.18 3.22 -7.53
C ILE A 93 10.41 4.15 -8.48
N GLN A 94 9.11 4.33 -8.28
CA GLN A 94 8.26 5.09 -9.20
C GLN A 94 8.22 6.59 -8.89
N ASN A 95 8.35 6.96 -7.62
CA ASN A 95 8.27 8.34 -7.17
C ASN A 95 9.32 8.61 -6.07
N PRO A 96 10.62 8.52 -6.41
CA PRO A 96 11.72 8.62 -5.42
C PRO A 96 11.80 9.98 -4.71
N ASP A 97 11.29 11.03 -5.36
CA ASP A 97 11.31 12.40 -4.84
C ASP A 97 10.04 12.76 -4.05
N TYR A 98 9.14 11.79 -3.82
CA TYR A 98 7.91 12.02 -3.08
C TYR A 98 8.20 12.42 -1.63
N ASP A 99 7.64 13.54 -1.18
CA ASP A 99 7.81 14.03 0.19
C ASP A 99 7.00 13.19 1.18
N MET A 100 7.60 12.10 1.66
CA MET A 100 7.06 11.27 2.74
C MET A 100 6.84 12.06 4.03
N GLY A 101 7.61 13.14 4.24
CA GLY A 101 7.43 14.04 5.37
C GLY A 101 6.08 14.74 5.35
N SER A 102 5.42 14.87 4.21
CA SER A 102 4.08 15.47 4.11
C SER A 102 2.93 14.52 4.51
N VAL A 103 3.18 13.21 4.59
CA VAL A 103 2.13 12.20 4.81
C VAL A 103 1.78 12.12 6.30
N ASP A 104 0.50 12.34 6.60
CA ASP A 104 -0.01 12.24 7.97
C ASP A 104 -0.42 10.81 8.31
N VAL A 105 -0.98 10.06 7.35
CA VAL A 105 -1.49 8.71 7.60
C VAL A 105 -1.25 7.76 6.43
N ILE A 106 -0.76 6.55 6.73
CA ILE A 106 -0.61 5.45 5.77
C ILE A 106 -1.51 4.29 6.20
N MET A 107 -2.36 3.79 5.31
CA MET A 107 -3.28 2.70 5.64
C MET A 107 -3.77 1.89 4.44
N ASP A 108 -4.40 0.75 4.71
CA ASP A 108 -5.16 0.00 3.72
C ASP A 108 -6.58 0.51 3.58
N ARG A 109 -7.14 0.44 2.37
CA ARG A 109 -8.57 0.67 2.11
C ARG A 109 -9.46 -0.14 3.05
N SER A 110 -9.07 -1.38 3.37
CA SER A 110 -9.81 -2.25 4.29
C SER A 110 -9.98 -1.65 5.69
N ASN A 111 -9.00 -0.87 6.17
CA ASN A 111 -9.08 -0.23 7.48
C ASN A 111 -10.16 0.86 7.47
N ILE A 112 -10.20 1.69 6.42
CA ILE A 112 -11.25 2.70 6.24
C ILE A 112 -12.62 2.04 6.13
N THR A 113 -12.73 0.95 5.35
CA THR A 113 -13.99 0.18 5.22
C THR A 113 -14.47 -0.36 6.57
N LYS A 114 -13.57 -0.92 7.40
CA LYS A 114 -13.90 -1.40 8.77
C LYS A 114 -14.37 -0.26 9.69
N LEU A 115 -13.69 0.88 9.65
CA LEU A 115 -14.08 2.06 10.44
C LEU A 115 -15.43 2.63 10.01
N LEU A 116 -15.71 2.70 8.70
CA LEU A 116 -17.03 3.08 8.18
C LEU A 116 -18.11 2.10 8.64
N ARG A 117 -17.85 0.79 8.56
CA ARG A 117 -18.79 -0.25 9.02
C ARG A 117 -19.14 -0.08 10.51
N PHE A 118 -18.15 0.24 11.35
CA PHE A 118 -18.39 0.60 12.75
C PHE A 118 -19.34 1.81 12.87
N LEU A 119 -19.09 2.89 12.13
CA LEU A 119 -19.90 4.11 12.17
C LEU A 119 -21.34 3.87 11.70
N TYR A 120 -21.53 3.11 10.63
CA TYR A 120 -22.86 2.73 10.15
C TYR A 120 -23.62 1.86 11.15
N GLY A 121 -22.92 1.01 11.89
CA GLY A 121 -23.55 0.09 12.83
C GLY A 121 -24.36 -1.02 12.23
N THR A 122 -24.08 -1.31 10.96
CA THR A 122 -24.73 -2.36 10.19
C THR A 122 -24.16 -3.75 10.46
N SER A 123 -23.04 -3.85 11.19
CA SER A 123 -22.38 -5.12 11.50
C SER A 123 -21.80 -5.18 12.91
N SER A 124 -21.90 -6.37 13.51
CA SER A 124 -21.24 -6.76 14.75
C SER A 124 -19.92 -7.52 14.52
N GLU A 125 -19.46 -7.61 13.27
CA GLU A 125 -18.20 -8.26 12.94
C GLU A 125 -17.04 -7.54 13.61
N SER A 126 -16.27 -8.30 14.41
CA SER A 126 -15.12 -7.79 15.11
C SER A 126 -13.97 -7.51 14.16
N PHE A 127 -13.19 -6.48 14.44
CA PHE A 127 -11.93 -6.25 13.73
C PHE A 127 -10.87 -5.67 14.65
N GLN A 128 -9.63 -5.80 14.19
CA GLN A 128 -8.47 -5.21 14.82
C GLN A 128 -7.64 -4.43 13.80
N ILE A 129 -7.08 -3.31 14.23
CA ILE A 129 -6.15 -2.49 13.45
C ILE A 129 -5.02 -2.09 14.38
N ARG A 130 -3.76 -2.33 14.00
CA ARG A 130 -2.61 -1.81 14.74
C ARG A 130 -2.30 -0.41 14.24
N ALA A 131 -2.25 0.57 15.13
CA ALA A 131 -1.83 1.93 14.84
C ALA A 131 -0.48 2.22 15.50
N GLU A 132 0.43 2.83 14.75
CA GLU A 132 1.76 3.25 15.23
C GLU A 132 2.05 4.66 14.71
N ILE A 133 2.65 5.52 15.56
CA ILE A 133 3.19 6.80 15.10
C ILE A 133 4.67 6.61 14.78
N VAL A 134 5.01 6.71 13.50
CA VAL A 134 6.37 6.63 12.99
C VAL A 134 6.99 8.03 12.99
N ASP A 135 8.23 8.13 13.44
CA ASP A 135 9.02 9.38 13.55
C ASP A 135 8.28 10.52 14.27
N GLY A 136 7.38 10.17 15.20
CA GLY A 136 6.57 11.13 15.97
C GLY A 136 5.54 11.92 15.15
N LYS A 137 5.37 11.61 13.85
CA LYS A 137 4.50 12.34 12.93
C LYS A 137 3.46 11.45 12.24
N THR A 138 3.90 10.50 11.44
CA THR A 138 3.03 9.77 10.51
C THR A 138 2.38 8.59 11.20
N ALA A 139 1.05 8.49 11.11
CA ALA A 139 0.32 7.36 11.66
C ALA A 139 0.23 6.22 10.64
N LEU A 140 0.71 5.03 11.01
CA LEU A 140 0.62 3.81 10.21
C LEU A 140 -0.48 2.90 10.76
N PHE A 141 -1.53 2.66 9.98
CA PHE A 141 -2.63 1.76 10.34
C PHE A 141 -2.47 0.44 9.59
N THR A 142 -2.02 -0.59 10.31
CA THR A 142 -1.83 -1.95 9.79
C THR A 142 -3.05 -2.81 10.09
N ARG A 143 -3.59 -3.42 9.03
CA ARG A 143 -4.68 -4.38 9.14
C ARG A 143 -4.23 -5.58 9.98
N MET A 144 -5.05 -5.99 10.94
CA MET A 144 -4.82 -7.22 11.72
C MET A 144 -5.94 -8.21 11.42
N GLU A 145 -5.58 -9.34 10.82
CA GLU A 145 -6.48 -10.45 10.55
C GLU A 145 -6.13 -11.65 11.42
N ASN A 146 -7.14 -12.41 11.84
CA ASN A 146 -6.92 -13.67 12.58
C ASN A 146 -6.21 -14.70 11.69
N GLU A 147 -6.58 -14.72 10.41
CA GLU A 147 -5.97 -15.55 9.38
C GLU A 147 -5.66 -14.67 8.17
N THR A 148 -4.46 -14.81 7.62
CA THR A 148 -4.07 -14.08 6.39
C THR A 148 -4.45 -14.85 5.13
N THR A 149 -4.74 -16.16 5.26
CA THR A 149 -5.27 -17.01 4.19
C THR A 149 -6.31 -17.97 4.72
N THR A 150 -7.32 -18.29 3.90
CA THR A 150 -8.29 -19.35 4.19
C THR A 150 -8.41 -20.32 3.03
N VAL A 151 -9.06 -21.46 3.26
CA VAL A 151 -9.31 -22.48 2.23
C VAL A 151 -10.81 -22.62 2.05
N ILE A 152 -11.28 -22.40 0.81
CA ILE A 152 -12.67 -22.61 0.46
C ILE A 152 -12.94 -24.11 0.36
N GLN A 153 -13.49 -24.69 1.43
CA GLN A 153 -13.86 -26.12 1.54
C GLN A 153 -15.33 -26.40 1.15
N GLY A 154 -16.08 -25.38 0.73
CA GLY A 154 -17.50 -25.48 0.33
C GLY A 154 -17.92 -24.32 -0.58
N PHE A 155 -19.22 -24.15 -0.81
CA PHE A 155 -19.71 -23.07 -1.68
C PHE A 155 -19.58 -21.70 -0.99
N GLN A 156 -18.72 -20.82 -1.52
CA GLN A 156 -18.65 -19.41 -1.08
C GLN A 156 -19.07 -18.40 -2.14
N GLY A 157 -19.00 -18.75 -3.42
CA GLY A 157 -19.34 -17.84 -4.51
C GLY A 157 -18.70 -18.25 -5.82
N TYR A 158 -18.70 -17.31 -6.76
CA TYR A 158 -18.14 -17.47 -8.11
C TYR A 158 -17.24 -16.27 -8.48
N GLY A 159 -16.92 -15.40 -7.51
CA GLY A 159 -16.28 -14.10 -7.77
C GLY A 159 -14.88 -14.25 -8.34
N ARG A 160 -14.06 -15.10 -7.71
CA ARG A 160 -12.66 -15.30 -8.11
C ARG A 160 -12.58 -15.99 -9.48
N ASN A 161 -13.39 -17.01 -9.70
CA ASN A 161 -13.45 -17.69 -11.00
C ASN A 161 -14.04 -16.78 -12.07
N PHE A 162 -14.95 -15.86 -11.72
CA PHE A 162 -15.42 -14.82 -12.62
C PHE A 162 -14.30 -13.86 -13.00
N GLU A 163 -13.57 -13.30 -12.04
CA GLU A 163 -12.40 -12.45 -12.29
C GLU A 163 -11.39 -13.14 -13.21
N LYS A 164 -11.03 -14.39 -12.93
CA LYS A 164 -10.13 -15.19 -13.77
C LYS A 164 -10.64 -15.40 -15.20
N ALA A 165 -11.94 -15.58 -15.37
CA ALA A 165 -12.55 -15.82 -16.68
C ALA A 165 -12.77 -14.53 -17.50
N PHE A 166 -12.94 -13.39 -16.81
CA PHE A 166 -13.27 -12.10 -17.42
C PHE A 166 -12.10 -11.11 -17.47
N THR A 167 -10.95 -11.46 -16.90
CA THR A 167 -9.72 -10.65 -16.97
C THR A 167 -8.54 -11.46 -17.50
N LYS A 168 -7.53 -10.77 -18.02
CA LYS A 168 -6.24 -11.34 -18.43
C LYS A 168 -5.14 -10.77 -17.55
N SER A 169 -4.57 -11.61 -16.70
CA SER A 169 -3.44 -11.25 -15.84
C SER A 169 -2.11 -11.68 -16.47
N ALA A 170 -1.01 -11.03 -16.10
CA ALA A 170 0.33 -11.47 -16.48
C ALA A 170 0.66 -12.82 -15.83
N ALA A 171 1.35 -13.70 -16.55
CA ALA A 171 1.66 -15.03 -16.07
C ALA A 171 2.52 -14.97 -14.79
N GLY A 172 2.16 -15.76 -13.79
CA GLY A 172 2.87 -15.83 -12.51
C GLY A 172 2.61 -14.65 -11.57
N THR A 173 1.79 -13.67 -11.97
CA THR A 173 1.35 -12.57 -11.10
C THR A 173 0.07 -12.91 -10.36
N SER A 174 -0.11 -12.24 -9.23
CA SER A 174 -1.25 -12.26 -8.33
C SER A 174 -1.44 -10.84 -7.78
N GLY A 175 -2.61 -10.55 -7.19
CA GLY A 175 -2.97 -9.29 -6.51
C GLY A 175 -2.24 -8.02 -6.98
N TYR A 176 -2.92 -7.18 -7.75
CA TYR A 176 -2.39 -5.87 -8.13
C TYR A 176 -2.84 -4.81 -7.12
N TYR A 177 -1.89 -4.06 -6.59
CA TYR A 177 -2.12 -3.02 -5.59
C TYR A 177 -1.71 -1.65 -6.13
N ARG A 178 -2.55 -0.65 -5.88
CA ARG A 178 -2.30 0.76 -6.17
C ARG A 178 -2.11 1.52 -4.86
N ILE A 179 -1.22 2.51 -4.89
CA ILE A 179 -0.97 3.45 -3.82
C ILE A 179 -1.45 4.81 -4.31
N THR A 180 -2.45 5.35 -3.63
CA THR A 180 -3.06 6.64 -3.96
C THR A 180 -2.84 7.60 -2.77
N SER A 181 -2.52 8.86 -3.06
CA SER A 181 -2.55 9.94 -2.08
C SER A 181 -3.83 10.73 -2.21
N PHE A 182 -4.42 11.18 -1.11
CA PHE A 182 -5.49 12.17 -1.13
C PHE A 182 -5.62 12.89 0.22
N ARG A 183 -6.28 14.03 0.23
CA ARG A 183 -6.69 14.72 1.45
C ARG A 183 -8.05 14.23 1.93
N PHE A 184 -8.14 13.93 3.22
CA PHE A 184 -9.41 13.65 3.89
C PHE A 184 -9.28 13.92 5.39
N GLY A 185 -10.28 14.54 6.00
CA GLY A 185 -10.29 14.78 7.44
C GLY A 185 -9.18 15.71 7.90
N GLY A 186 -8.72 16.64 7.05
CA GLY A 186 -7.57 17.50 7.31
C GLY A 186 -6.21 16.79 7.25
N LEU A 187 -6.17 15.51 6.88
CA LEU A 187 -4.97 14.67 6.84
C LEU A 187 -4.55 14.41 5.40
N GLN A 188 -3.24 14.37 5.14
CA GLN A 188 -2.67 13.79 3.93
C GLN A 188 -2.63 12.27 4.07
N CYS A 189 -3.54 11.58 3.41
CA CYS A 189 -3.68 10.13 3.44
C CYS A 189 -2.93 9.48 2.29
N MET A 190 -2.19 8.42 2.58
CA MET A 190 -1.66 7.47 1.60
C MET A 190 -2.36 6.13 1.80
N VAL A 191 -3.10 5.70 0.78
CA VAL A 191 -3.94 4.51 0.86
C VAL A 191 -3.52 3.46 -0.15
N ARG A 192 -3.24 2.26 0.34
CA ARG A 192 -3.08 1.06 -0.50
C ARG A 192 -4.43 0.38 -0.73
N HIS A 193 -4.68 -0.03 -1.96
CA HIS A 193 -5.86 -0.81 -2.32
C HIS A 193 -5.58 -1.78 -3.47
N GLU A 194 -6.24 -2.93 -3.44
CA GLU A 194 -6.25 -3.89 -4.55
C GLU A 194 -7.20 -3.40 -5.64
N ILE A 195 -6.83 -3.61 -6.91
CA ILE A 195 -7.67 -3.31 -8.07
C ILE A 195 -7.90 -4.59 -8.88
N ASP A 196 -9.15 -4.85 -9.21
CA ASP A 196 -9.57 -6.07 -9.90
C ASP A 196 -9.21 -6.06 -11.39
N GLY A 197 -9.04 -4.88 -11.99
CA GLY A 197 -8.53 -4.74 -13.34
C GLY A 197 -8.65 -3.35 -13.94
N TYR A 198 -8.42 -3.26 -15.25
CA TYR A 198 -8.57 -2.02 -16.03
C TYR A 198 -9.17 -2.29 -17.41
N ILE A 199 -9.77 -1.27 -18.02
CA ILE A 199 -10.33 -1.33 -19.38
C ILE A 199 -9.27 -0.80 -20.36
N GLY A 200 -8.83 -1.65 -21.29
CA GLY A 200 -7.75 -1.34 -22.24
C GLY A 200 -8.14 -0.45 -23.43
N ASP A 201 -9.44 -0.26 -23.69
CA ASP A 201 -9.91 0.55 -24.80
C ASP A 201 -10.06 2.02 -24.38
N LYS A 202 -9.26 2.90 -24.96
CA LYS A 202 -9.47 4.35 -24.85
C LYS A 202 -10.71 4.72 -25.67
N PRO A 203 -11.75 5.37 -25.11
CA PRO A 203 -12.73 6.06 -25.94
C PRO A 203 -11.98 7.13 -26.76
N GLY A 204 -11.83 6.91 -28.07
CA GLY A 204 -11.39 7.95 -29.01
C GLY A 204 -9.96 7.92 -29.55
N ARG A 205 -9.24 6.79 -29.57
CA ARG A 205 -8.04 6.68 -30.43
C ARG A 205 -8.10 5.46 -31.34
N ILE A 206 -8.44 5.73 -32.61
CA ILE A 206 -8.17 4.85 -33.74
C ILE A 206 -6.71 4.40 -33.65
N ALA A 207 -6.49 3.09 -33.59
CA ALA A 207 -5.18 2.48 -33.62
C ALA A 207 -4.45 2.87 -34.91
N VAL A 208 -3.58 3.87 -34.83
CA VAL A 208 -2.49 3.99 -35.79
C VAL A 208 -1.45 2.98 -35.34
N GLN A 209 -1.46 1.81 -35.96
CA GLN A 209 -0.35 0.87 -35.90
C GLN A 209 0.90 1.57 -36.43
N LYS A 210 1.73 2.11 -35.53
CA LYS A 210 3.09 2.50 -35.89
C LYS A 210 3.97 1.28 -35.66
N GLN A 211 4.17 0.50 -36.71
CA GLN A 211 5.31 -0.43 -36.79
C GLN A 211 6.59 0.39 -36.57
N ALA A 212 7.12 0.36 -35.35
CA ALA A 212 8.47 0.83 -35.09
C ALA A 212 9.41 -0.29 -35.52
N LYS A 213 10.12 -0.04 -36.63
CA LYS A 213 11.24 -0.86 -37.08
C LYS A 213 12.30 -0.89 -35.97
N THR A 214 12.61 -2.09 -35.55
CA THR A 214 13.76 -2.49 -34.75
C THR A 214 15.05 -2.09 -35.47
N THR A 215 15.81 -1.19 -34.87
CA THR A 215 17.29 -1.23 -34.71
C THR A 215 17.70 0.12 -34.16
N GLU A 216 18.08 0.20 -32.88
CA GLU A 216 19.21 1.00 -32.41
C GLU A 216 19.49 0.78 -30.90
N ASN A 217 20.74 0.33 -30.64
CA ASN A 217 21.54 0.42 -29.42
C ASN A 217 21.07 -0.21 -28.10
N LEU A 218 21.22 -1.54 -28.01
CA LEU A 218 21.26 -2.30 -26.75
C LEU A 218 22.50 -2.00 -25.87
N SER A 219 23.49 -1.26 -26.37
CA SER A 219 24.73 -0.93 -25.66
C SER A 219 24.60 0.22 -24.66
N GLN A 220 23.62 1.13 -24.83
CA GLN A 220 23.40 2.26 -23.90
C GLN A 220 22.47 1.92 -22.73
N LEU A 221 21.76 0.78 -22.78
CA LEU A 221 20.88 0.34 -21.69
C LEU A 221 21.64 -0.40 -20.57
N VAL A 222 22.86 -0.85 -20.85
CA VAL A 222 23.70 -1.62 -19.89
C VAL A 222 24.55 -0.71 -19.00
N GLU A 223 24.87 0.52 -19.44
CA GLU A 223 25.58 1.49 -18.59
C GLU A 223 24.70 2.13 -17.51
N ASN A 224 23.38 2.19 -17.72
CA ASN A 224 22.44 2.68 -16.69
C ASN A 224 22.05 1.60 -15.66
N LEU A 225 22.56 0.36 -15.82
CA LEU A 225 22.34 -0.74 -14.88
C LEU A 225 23.46 -0.87 -13.83
N GLN A 226 24.47 0.00 -13.87
CA GLN A 226 25.54 0.05 -12.89
C GLN A 226 25.70 1.50 -12.43
N LEU A 227 25.52 1.74 -11.11
CA LEU A 227 25.69 3.02 -10.39
C LEU A 227 24.42 3.84 -10.14
N VAL A 228 23.50 3.28 -9.35
CA VAL A 228 22.86 4.02 -8.24
C VAL A 228 22.81 3.10 -7.03
N ASP A 229 24.00 2.75 -6.54
CA ASP A 229 24.20 2.08 -5.25
C ASP A 229 24.98 3.00 -4.31
N SER A 230 24.52 4.26 -4.20
CA SER A 230 25.11 5.29 -3.36
C SER A 230 24.10 6.38 -3.04
N CYS A 231 23.09 6.06 -2.23
CA CYS A 231 22.59 6.96 -1.17
C CYS A 231 21.54 6.30 -0.25
N PHE A 232 21.75 5.06 0.20
CA PHE A 232 21.05 4.56 1.40
C PHE A 232 22.02 3.70 2.19
N SER A 233 22.76 4.32 3.11
CA SER A 233 23.36 3.59 4.22
C SER A 233 22.23 3.23 5.17
N SER A 234 21.46 2.20 4.83
CA SER A 234 20.50 1.60 5.73
C SER A 234 20.85 0.12 5.84
N THR A 235 21.03 -0.36 7.05
CA THR A 235 21.35 -1.76 7.38
C THR A 235 20.17 -2.71 7.15
N TYR A 236 19.14 -2.28 6.41
CA TYR A 236 17.93 -3.03 6.10
C TYR A 236 18.16 -3.91 4.87
N THR A 237 18.28 -5.22 5.09
CA THR A 237 18.02 -6.20 4.03
C THR A 237 16.52 -6.24 3.78
N SER A 238 16.08 -5.65 2.66
CA SER A 238 14.68 -5.75 2.23
C SER A 238 14.26 -7.23 2.17
N THR A 239 13.11 -7.55 2.77
CA THR A 239 12.55 -8.90 2.76
C THR A 239 11.80 -9.20 1.47
N VAL A 240 11.52 -8.16 0.66
CA VAL A 240 10.85 -8.27 -0.64
C VAL A 240 11.85 -8.11 -1.79
N SER A 241 11.86 -9.07 -2.70
CA SER A 241 12.57 -8.94 -3.98
C SER A 241 11.75 -8.08 -4.94
N VAL A 242 12.36 -7.05 -5.52
CA VAL A 242 11.66 -6.16 -6.46
C VAL A 242 12.15 -6.36 -7.88
N LYS A 243 11.22 -6.59 -8.81
CA LYS A 243 11.47 -6.63 -10.25
C LYS A 243 10.98 -5.32 -10.87
N ARG A 244 11.87 -4.61 -11.57
CA ARG A 244 11.54 -3.39 -12.33
C ARG A 244 10.94 -3.74 -13.69
N GLU A 245 9.77 -4.36 -13.64
CA GLU A 245 8.94 -4.76 -14.77
C GLU A 245 7.51 -4.32 -14.44
N GLY A 246 6.64 -4.18 -15.45
CA GLY A 246 5.28 -3.73 -15.19
C GLY A 246 4.69 -2.92 -16.31
N GLN A 247 3.47 -2.43 -16.08
CA GLN A 247 2.89 -1.37 -16.88
C GLN A 247 2.16 -0.39 -15.98
N GLU A 248 2.54 0.88 -16.06
CA GLU A 248 1.76 1.96 -15.46
C GLU A 248 0.46 2.16 -16.25
N VAL A 249 -0.67 2.13 -15.54
CA VAL A 249 -2.02 2.24 -16.13
C VAL A 249 -2.81 3.43 -15.61
N ASP A 250 -2.16 4.44 -15.02
CA ASP A 250 -2.87 5.55 -14.38
C ASP A 250 -3.89 6.23 -15.31
N GLY A 251 -3.57 6.33 -16.61
CA GLY A 251 -4.46 6.88 -17.63
C GLY A 251 -5.56 5.94 -18.16
N PHE A 252 -5.77 4.76 -17.57
CA PHE A 252 -6.81 3.81 -17.98
C PHE A 252 -7.92 3.70 -16.93
N PRO A 253 -9.18 3.47 -17.34
CA PRO A 253 -10.27 3.24 -16.40
C PRO A 253 -10.05 1.95 -15.61
N ILE A 254 -9.76 2.10 -14.32
CA ILE A 254 -9.71 0.98 -13.37
C ILE A 254 -11.13 0.55 -12.98
N ILE A 255 -11.29 -0.75 -12.70
CA ILE A 255 -12.59 -1.37 -12.39
C ILE A 255 -12.53 -2.11 -11.04
N GLU A 256 -13.66 -2.07 -10.33
CA GLU A 256 -14.02 -3.02 -9.27
C GLU A 256 -15.01 -4.04 -9.85
N ILE A 257 -14.88 -5.32 -9.49
CA ILE A 257 -15.74 -6.40 -9.94
C ILE A 257 -16.60 -6.91 -8.77
N ARG A 258 -17.90 -7.04 -9.01
CA ARG A 258 -18.86 -7.61 -8.06
C ARG A 258 -19.76 -8.64 -8.73
N THR A 259 -19.74 -9.86 -8.17
CA THR A 259 -20.66 -10.93 -8.58
C THR A 259 -21.80 -11.09 -7.57
N ARG A 260 -23.02 -11.29 -8.04
CA ARG A 260 -24.18 -11.60 -7.19
C ARG A 260 -25.12 -12.64 -7.79
N ALA A 261 -25.77 -13.42 -6.93
CA ALA A 261 -26.82 -14.32 -7.37
C ALA A 261 -28.04 -13.53 -7.87
N THR A 262 -28.66 -13.96 -8.96
CA THR A 262 -29.89 -13.36 -9.49
C THR A 262 -30.97 -13.35 -8.40
N GLY A 263 -31.61 -12.19 -8.19
CA GLY A 263 -32.61 -11.98 -7.13
C GLY A 263 -32.03 -11.53 -5.79
N ARG A 264 -30.70 -11.44 -5.64
CA ARG A 264 -30.06 -10.75 -4.51
C ARG A 264 -29.70 -9.32 -4.90
N ILE A 265 -29.93 -8.38 -3.99
CA ILE A 265 -29.58 -6.97 -4.18
C ILE A 265 -28.10 -6.79 -3.82
N LEU A 266 -27.34 -6.11 -4.69
CA LEU A 266 -25.99 -5.66 -4.37
C LEU A 266 -26.09 -4.53 -3.33
N ASP A 267 -25.31 -4.62 -2.25
CA ASP A 267 -25.19 -3.52 -1.29
C ASP A 267 -24.44 -2.35 -1.96
N MET A 268 -25.21 -1.44 -2.54
CA MET A 268 -24.67 -0.27 -3.21
C MET A 268 -24.03 0.70 -2.23
N ASN A 269 -24.44 0.73 -0.96
CA ASN A 269 -23.83 1.63 0.01
C ASN A 269 -22.41 1.17 0.35
N GLU A 270 -22.23 -0.11 0.65
CA GLU A 270 -20.90 -0.68 0.91
C GLU A 270 -20.03 -0.66 -0.35
N THR A 271 -20.59 -0.99 -1.51
CA THR A 271 -19.84 -0.99 -2.78
C THR A 271 -19.37 0.43 -3.13
N THR A 272 -20.24 1.42 -3.03
CA THR A 272 -19.89 2.82 -3.35
C THR A 272 -18.89 3.40 -2.37
N ALA A 273 -18.97 3.04 -1.09
CA ALA A 273 -17.93 3.40 -0.12
C ALA A 273 -16.54 2.88 -0.54
N GLN A 274 -16.47 1.64 -1.05
CA GLN A 274 -15.19 1.06 -1.51
C GLN A 274 -14.65 1.78 -2.76
N LEU A 275 -15.53 2.11 -3.71
CA LEU A 275 -15.18 2.91 -4.90
C LEU A 275 -14.71 4.32 -4.52
N TRP A 276 -15.39 4.96 -3.56
CA TRP A 276 -15.01 6.26 -3.02
C TRP A 276 -13.63 6.22 -2.37
N ILE A 277 -13.31 5.23 -1.53
CA ILE A 277 -11.98 5.16 -0.89
C ILE A 277 -10.87 4.90 -1.91
N SER A 278 -11.11 3.99 -2.87
CA SER A 278 -10.11 3.61 -3.88
C SER A 278 -10.00 4.61 -5.03
N GLN A 279 -10.93 5.56 -5.13
CA GLN A 279 -11.11 6.45 -6.27
C GLN A 279 -11.24 5.65 -7.59
N THR A 280 -11.94 4.52 -7.52
CA THR A 280 -12.20 3.63 -8.66
C THR A 280 -13.47 4.07 -9.38
N PRO A 281 -13.38 4.55 -10.64
CA PRO A 281 -14.52 5.16 -11.30
C PRO A 281 -15.53 4.15 -11.87
N HIS A 282 -15.14 2.90 -12.13
CA HIS A 282 -16.01 1.94 -12.81
C HIS A 282 -16.32 0.72 -11.95
N LEU A 283 -17.57 0.27 -12.00
CA LEU A 283 -18.04 -0.95 -11.37
C LEU A 283 -18.50 -1.93 -12.44
N VAL A 284 -17.94 -3.13 -12.41
CA VAL A 284 -18.46 -4.28 -13.13
C VAL A 284 -19.38 -5.06 -12.21
N THR A 285 -20.65 -5.14 -12.56
CA THR A 285 -21.62 -6.00 -11.86
C THR A 285 -22.00 -7.19 -12.73
N ALA A 286 -21.90 -8.38 -12.17
CA ALA A 286 -22.21 -9.63 -12.85
C ALA A 286 -23.20 -10.46 -12.05
N TYR A 287 -24.39 -10.69 -12.61
CA TYR A 287 -25.42 -11.52 -11.99
C TYR A 287 -25.36 -12.95 -12.52
N HIS A 288 -25.59 -13.93 -11.63
CA HIS A 288 -25.57 -15.34 -11.99
C HIS A 288 -26.71 -16.16 -11.38
N LYS A 289 -27.10 -17.22 -12.08
CA LYS A 289 -27.96 -18.28 -11.54
C LYS A 289 -27.14 -19.57 -11.44
N HIS A 290 -26.75 -19.98 -10.23
CA HIS A 290 -25.91 -21.16 -10.00
C HIS A 290 -24.63 -21.21 -10.88
N GLY A 291 -23.89 -20.10 -10.94
CA GLY A 291 -22.66 -20.00 -11.74
C GLY A 291 -22.86 -19.70 -13.22
N LEU A 292 -24.10 -19.71 -13.72
CA LEU A 292 -24.41 -19.27 -15.07
C LEU A 292 -24.52 -17.74 -15.11
N PHE A 293 -23.51 -17.08 -15.68
CA PHE A 293 -23.47 -15.64 -15.88
C PHE A 293 -24.04 -15.25 -17.25
N ASN A 294 -25.10 -14.44 -17.24
CA ASN A 294 -25.79 -13.95 -18.43
C ASN A 294 -25.73 -12.41 -18.54
N GLU A 295 -25.76 -11.72 -17.40
CA GLU A 295 -25.84 -10.27 -17.29
C GLU A 295 -24.56 -9.73 -16.65
N VAL A 296 -23.73 -9.11 -17.46
CA VAL A 296 -22.51 -8.41 -17.02
C VAL A 296 -22.59 -6.98 -17.51
N GLN A 297 -22.52 -6.05 -16.57
CA GLN A 297 -22.64 -4.61 -16.82
C GLN A 297 -21.40 -3.91 -16.33
N VAL A 298 -20.86 -3.02 -17.15
CA VAL A 298 -19.82 -2.07 -16.76
C VAL A 298 -20.49 -0.71 -16.63
N GLN A 299 -20.39 -0.09 -15.47
CA GLN A 299 -21.03 1.20 -15.18
C GLN A 299 -19.96 2.19 -14.74
N ASP A 300 -20.01 3.41 -15.29
CA ASP A 300 -19.31 4.56 -14.72
C ASP A 300 -20.07 5.02 -13.48
N MET A 301 -19.38 4.99 -12.35
CA MET A 301 -19.91 5.28 -11.02
C MET A 301 -19.54 6.68 -10.53
N THR A 302 -18.87 7.51 -11.34
CA THR A 302 -18.33 8.82 -10.93
C THR A 302 -19.41 9.73 -10.34
N GLU A 303 -20.55 9.87 -11.02
CA GLU A 303 -21.67 10.68 -10.54
C GLU A 303 -22.34 10.02 -9.30
N TYR A 304 -22.45 8.70 -9.30
CA TYR A 304 -23.05 7.95 -8.21
C TYR A 304 -22.24 8.09 -6.92
N VAL A 305 -20.91 7.96 -7.00
CA VAL A 305 -19.97 8.17 -5.90
C VAL A 305 -20.05 9.59 -5.37
N SER A 306 -20.09 10.58 -6.26
CA SER A 306 -20.22 12.00 -5.87
C SER A 306 -21.53 12.28 -5.11
N ASN A 307 -22.64 11.72 -5.58
CA ASN A 307 -23.93 11.84 -4.89
C ASN A 307 -23.95 11.09 -3.56
N TRP A 308 -23.34 9.90 -3.52
CA TRP A 308 -23.21 9.12 -2.30
C TRP A 308 -22.38 9.86 -1.23
N GLU A 309 -21.26 10.48 -1.60
CA GLU A 309 -20.43 11.27 -0.68
C GLU A 309 -21.25 12.42 -0.07
N ARG A 310 -21.99 13.16 -0.90
CA ARG A 310 -22.88 14.25 -0.46
C ARG A 310 -23.95 13.74 0.51
N SER A 311 -24.57 12.60 0.22
CA SER A 311 -25.61 12.00 1.08
C SER A 311 -25.06 11.37 2.36
N ASN A 312 -23.78 10.98 2.40
CA ASN A 312 -23.15 10.34 3.55
C ASN A 312 -22.32 11.30 4.41
N GLN A 313 -22.39 12.60 4.17
CA GLN A 313 -21.48 13.56 4.79
C GLN A 313 -21.43 13.49 6.32
N LYS A 314 -22.56 13.25 7.00
CA LYS A 314 -22.56 13.09 8.46
C LYS A 314 -21.68 11.94 8.94
N VAL A 315 -21.70 10.81 8.23
CA VAL A 315 -20.88 9.63 8.56
C VAL A 315 -19.42 9.90 8.19
N LEU A 316 -19.16 10.61 7.10
CA LEU A 316 -17.80 10.99 6.68
C LEU A 316 -17.15 11.99 7.66
N CYS A 317 -17.88 12.99 8.17
CA CYS A 317 -17.42 13.84 9.27
C CYS A 317 -17.07 13.01 10.51
N SER A 318 -17.90 12.01 10.84
CA SER A 318 -17.65 11.11 11.96
C SER A 318 -16.41 10.24 11.73
N LEU A 319 -16.14 9.82 10.49
CA LEU A 319 -14.93 9.09 10.10
C LEU A 319 -13.68 9.98 10.26
N ALA A 320 -13.73 11.21 9.77
CA ALA A 320 -12.64 12.17 9.93
C ALA A 320 -12.32 12.42 11.41
N ASN A 321 -13.35 12.64 12.23
CA ASN A 321 -13.20 12.79 13.69
C ASN A 321 -12.62 11.52 14.33
N LEU A 322 -13.11 10.34 13.94
CA LEU A 322 -12.62 9.06 14.45
C LEU A 322 -11.13 8.85 14.15
N LEU A 323 -10.70 9.11 12.92
CA LEU A 323 -9.30 8.99 12.51
C LEU A 323 -8.41 9.91 13.35
N ASN A 324 -8.74 11.21 13.39
CA ASN A 324 -7.98 12.19 14.18
C ASN A 324 -7.92 11.82 15.65
N ARG A 325 -9.05 11.43 16.26
CA ARG A 325 -9.09 11.04 17.67
C ARG A 325 -8.26 9.80 17.97
N ILE A 326 -8.26 8.81 17.07
CA ILE A 326 -7.38 7.64 17.20
C ILE A 326 -5.92 8.12 17.17
N ILE A 327 -5.54 8.92 16.17
CA ILE A 327 -4.16 9.41 16.01
C ILE A 327 -3.71 10.18 17.26
N GLU A 328 -4.53 11.10 17.77
CA GLU A 328 -4.23 11.87 18.98
C GLU A 328 -4.02 10.99 20.21
N VAL A 329 -4.90 10.00 20.42
CA VAL A 329 -4.80 9.06 21.54
C VAL A 329 -3.51 8.24 21.43
N VAL A 330 -3.19 7.71 20.24
CA VAL A 330 -1.99 6.91 20.04
C VAL A 330 -0.74 7.76 20.18
N LYS A 331 -0.71 8.97 19.62
CA LYS A 331 0.41 9.92 19.74
C LYS A 331 0.71 10.33 21.17
N SER A 332 -0.34 10.44 22.00
CA SER A 332 -0.24 10.77 23.42
C SER A 332 0.09 9.57 24.31
N SER A 333 0.12 8.35 23.75
CA SER A 333 0.45 7.13 24.48
C SER A 333 1.97 6.95 24.62
N ALA A 334 2.41 6.28 25.68
CA ALA A 334 3.83 6.15 26.02
C ALA A 334 4.67 5.49 24.91
N ASN A 335 4.14 4.44 24.27
CA ASN A 335 4.85 3.69 23.24
C ASN A 335 4.50 4.14 21.81
N GLN A 336 3.57 5.08 21.66
CA GLN A 336 3.03 5.51 20.37
C GLN A 336 2.53 4.36 19.47
N VAL A 337 2.15 3.25 20.09
CA VAL A 337 1.60 2.07 19.44
C VAL A 337 0.34 1.67 20.17
N ALA A 338 -0.71 1.35 19.43
CA ALA A 338 -1.96 0.85 19.97
C ALA A 338 -2.63 -0.19 19.09
N LEU A 339 -3.43 -1.04 19.71
CA LEU A 339 -4.39 -1.90 19.05
C LEU A 339 -5.77 -1.26 19.13
N ILE A 340 -6.34 -0.98 17.98
CA ILE A 340 -7.71 -0.51 17.78
C ILE A 340 -8.57 -1.76 17.68
N ARG A 341 -9.49 -1.97 18.62
CA ARG A 341 -10.32 -3.17 18.69
C ARG A 341 -11.80 -2.83 18.69
N TYR A 342 -12.53 -3.48 17.79
CA TYR A 342 -13.99 -3.48 17.77
C TYR A 342 -14.50 -4.91 17.93
N GLU A 343 -15.40 -5.14 18.88
CA GLU A 343 -16.01 -6.45 19.17
C GLU A 343 -17.53 -6.43 18.98
N GLY A 344 -18.04 -5.47 18.20
CA GLY A 344 -19.48 -5.23 18.05
C GLY A 344 -20.01 -4.12 18.97
N GLY A 345 -21.21 -3.62 18.65
CA GLY A 345 -21.91 -2.65 19.48
C GLY A 345 -21.62 -1.20 19.12
N ILE A 346 -21.48 -0.33 20.14
CA ILE A 346 -21.47 1.14 19.97
C ILE A 346 -20.12 1.80 20.23
N LYS A 347 -19.09 1.03 20.56
CA LYS A 347 -17.79 1.53 21.01
C LYS A 347 -16.63 0.80 20.33
N LEU A 348 -15.52 1.50 20.24
CA LEU A 348 -14.21 1.00 19.85
C LEU A 348 -13.25 1.22 21.02
N GLU A 349 -12.37 0.26 21.28
CA GLU A 349 -11.36 0.36 22.33
C GLU A 349 -9.98 0.58 21.70
N VAL A 350 -9.23 1.53 22.25
CA VAL A 350 -7.83 1.77 21.90
C VAL A 350 -7.00 1.24 23.05
N ILE A 351 -6.20 0.22 22.78
CA ILE A 351 -5.44 -0.54 23.77
C ILE A 351 -3.97 -0.26 23.55
N ALA A 352 -3.23 0.14 24.59
CA ALA A 352 -1.79 0.35 24.49
C ALA A 352 -1.10 -0.90 23.96
N GLY A 353 -0.30 -0.70 22.91
CA GLY A 353 0.56 -1.73 22.36
C GLY A 353 2.00 -1.56 22.85
N GLU A 354 2.76 -2.63 22.73
CA GLU A 354 4.21 -2.55 22.83
C GLU A 354 4.78 -2.24 21.45
N GLN A 355 5.79 -1.37 21.41
CA GLN A 355 6.60 -1.23 20.22
C GLN A 355 7.36 -2.56 20.07
N LYS A 356 7.17 -3.26 18.94
CA LYS A 356 8.15 -4.28 18.57
C LYS A 356 9.47 -3.51 18.46
N LYS A 357 10.45 -3.82 19.31
CA LYS A 357 11.81 -3.31 19.15
C LYS A 357 12.31 -3.77 17.78
N ILE A 358 12.16 -2.92 16.78
CA ILE A 358 13.09 -2.88 15.67
C ILE A 358 14.43 -2.49 16.32
N PRO A 359 15.55 -3.18 16.07
CA PRO A 359 16.81 -2.85 16.72
C PRO A 359 17.13 -1.37 16.48
N SER A 360 17.12 -0.58 17.55
CA SER A 360 17.50 0.82 17.54
C SER A 360 18.96 0.93 17.09
N GLU A 361 19.20 1.50 15.92
CA GLU A 361 20.55 1.82 15.46
C GLU A 361 21.17 2.89 16.35
N GLY A 362 22.35 2.57 16.87
CA GLY A 362 23.21 3.54 17.53
C GLY A 362 23.71 4.54 16.48
N VAL A 363 23.37 5.81 16.69
CA VAL A 363 23.93 6.92 15.92
C VAL A 363 25.42 7.02 16.26
N ASP A 364 26.28 6.75 15.29
CA ASP A 364 27.69 7.13 15.35
C ASP A 364 27.80 8.66 15.19
N PRO A 365 28.34 9.42 16.16
CA PRO A 365 28.30 10.89 16.15
C PRO A 365 29.21 11.58 15.12
N ASN A 366 29.89 10.84 14.24
CA ASN A 366 31.00 11.37 13.44
C ASN A 366 30.66 11.85 12.02
N CYS A 367 29.40 12.18 11.75
CA CYS A 367 29.03 12.91 10.53
C CYS A 367 28.70 14.38 10.81
N GLN A 368 29.55 15.06 11.57
CA GLN A 368 29.63 16.52 11.56
C GLN A 368 31.08 16.97 11.36
N GLY A 369 31.33 17.53 10.18
CA GLY A 369 32.45 18.44 9.95
C GLY A 369 33.45 17.97 8.90
N ARG A 370 33.34 18.54 7.69
CA ARG A 370 34.43 19.31 7.05
C ARG A 370 33.96 19.85 5.70
N LYS A 371 33.37 21.05 5.74
CA LYS A 371 33.61 22.04 4.68
C LYS A 371 34.82 22.86 5.13
N GLN A 372 36.01 22.56 4.62
CA GLN A 372 37.04 23.59 4.48
C GLN A 372 38.15 23.13 3.53
N GLY A 373 38.31 23.90 2.45
CA GLY A 373 39.62 24.37 1.98
C GLY A 373 40.59 23.34 1.38
N SER A 374 40.58 23.26 0.05
CA SER A 374 41.76 22.92 -0.75
C SER A 374 42.92 23.84 -0.37
N LYS A 375 44.03 23.25 0.11
CA LYS A 375 45.40 23.75 -0.02
C LYS A 375 46.37 22.57 0.15
N ASP A 376 46.84 22.04 -0.97
CA ASP A 376 48.00 21.14 -1.00
C ASP A 376 49.29 21.96 -0.80
N ASN A 377 50.07 21.51 0.18
CA ASN A 377 51.49 21.80 0.32
C ASN A 377 52.28 20.70 -0.41
N HIS A 378 53.30 21.05 -1.19
CA HIS A 378 54.61 20.41 -0.97
C HIS A 378 55.76 21.22 -1.59
N LEU A 379 56.65 21.71 -0.73
CA LEU A 379 58.03 22.05 -1.07
C LEU A 379 58.96 21.01 -0.44
N MET A 380 60.03 20.74 -1.18
CA MET A 380 61.37 20.30 -0.79
C MET A 380 61.70 18.80 -0.73
N ALA A 381 62.47 18.44 -1.75
CA ALA A 381 63.24 17.24 -1.92
C ALA A 381 64.55 17.28 -1.11
N LYS A 382 64.92 16.10 -0.61
CA LYS A 382 66.21 15.40 -0.66
C LYS A 382 67.55 16.15 -0.46
N THR A 383 68.39 15.38 0.24
CA THR A 383 69.84 15.11 0.08
C THR A 383 70.85 16.08 0.68
N GLY A 384 71.74 15.48 1.48
CA GLY A 384 72.95 16.07 2.02
C GLY A 384 73.59 15.07 2.98
N ASP A 385 74.37 14.15 2.42
CA ASP A 385 75.30 13.26 3.11
C ASP A 385 76.21 14.02 4.09
N GLU A 386 76.74 13.35 5.11
CA GLU A 386 78.19 13.15 5.29
C GLU A 386 78.51 12.37 6.58
N TYR A 387 79.11 11.19 6.35
CA TYR A 387 80.29 10.63 7.04
C TYR A 387 80.32 10.28 8.54
N LYS A 388 80.54 8.95 8.76
CA LYS A 388 81.60 8.30 9.59
C LYS A 388 81.53 8.54 11.12
N VAL A 389 81.70 7.59 12.04
CA VAL A 389 82.52 6.37 12.12
C VAL A 389 81.88 5.42 13.16
N SER A 390 82.06 4.13 12.92
CA SER A 390 81.87 2.96 13.77
C SER A 390 82.43 3.05 15.21
N LYS A 391 81.76 2.34 16.15
CA LYS A 391 82.39 1.24 16.91
C LYS A 391 81.35 0.42 17.70
N HIS A 392 81.41 -0.89 17.46
CA HIS A 392 80.87 -1.97 18.28
C HIS A 392 81.45 -1.98 19.69
N LEU A 393 80.64 -2.46 20.64
CA LEU A 393 80.90 -3.53 21.63
C LEU A 393 79.58 -3.67 22.44
N GLU A 394 78.78 -4.72 22.22
CA GLU A 394 78.80 -5.98 22.99
C GLU A 394 78.80 -5.70 24.51
N SER A 395 77.65 -5.80 25.18
CA SER A 395 77.19 -7.02 25.84
C SER A 395 78.27 -7.65 26.73
N GLU A 396 78.18 -7.42 28.03
CA GLU A 396 78.13 -8.51 29.03
C GLU A 396 77.93 -7.99 30.46
N ASN A 397 77.14 -8.77 31.19
CA ASN A 397 77.16 -9.01 32.63
C ASN A 397 76.31 -8.14 33.60
N ILE A 398 75.26 -8.87 34.06
CA ILE A 398 74.46 -8.85 35.28
C ILE A 398 73.16 -8.02 35.23
#